data_AF-A0A2R9AKL8-F1
#
_entry.id   AF-A0A2R9AKL8-F1
#
_cell.length_a   1.000
_cell.length_b   1.000
_cell.length_c   1.000
_cell.angle_alpha   90.00
_cell.angle_beta   90.00
_cell.angle_gamma   90.00
#
_symmetry.space_group_name_H-M   'P 1'
#
loop_
_entity.id
_entity.type
_entity.pdbx_description
1 polymer ?
#
loop_
_entity_poly.entity_id
_entity_poly.type
_entity_poly.pdbx_seq_one_letter_code
_entity_poly.pdbx_strand_id
1 'polypeptide(L)' 'RSLALAVFCLFVCNICRSPIAEAVFRKLVTDQNISENWRVDSAATSGYEIGNPPDYRGQSCMKRHGIPMSHVARQRFE' A
#
# COMPACT_ATOMS: atom_id res chain seq x y z
N ARG A 1 -20.43 -21.39 3.54
CA ARG A 1 -19.26 -20.50 3.73
C ARG A 1 -19.05 -19.78 2.42
N SER A 2 -19.56 -18.55 2.29
CA SER A 2 -19.41 -17.76 1.07
C SER A 2 -17.91 -17.55 0.81
N LEU A 3 -17.43 -17.99 -0.34
CA LEU A 3 -16.11 -17.60 -0.84
C LEU A 3 -16.18 -16.09 -1.11
N ALA A 4 -15.78 -15.28 -0.13
CA ALA A 4 -15.51 -13.88 -0.40
C ALA A 4 -14.37 -13.85 -1.41
N LEU A 5 -14.66 -13.44 -2.65
CA LEU A 5 -13.65 -13.22 -3.67
C LEU A 5 -12.78 -12.06 -3.20
N ALA A 6 -11.64 -12.39 -2.59
CA ALA A 6 -10.68 -11.39 -2.16
C ALA A 6 -10.09 -10.69 -3.39
N VAL A 7 -10.39 -9.40 -3.57
CA VAL A 7 -9.89 -8.61 -4.70
C VAL A 7 -8.49 -8.10 -4.37
N PHE A 8 -7.54 -8.33 -5.29
CA PHE A 8 -6.16 -7.87 -5.15
C PHE A 8 -5.94 -6.54 -5.87
N CYS A 9 -5.43 -5.53 -5.15
CA CYS A 9 -5.08 -4.23 -5.72
C CYS A 9 -3.58 -3.98 -5.54
N LEU A 10 -2.87 -3.82 -6.67
CA LEU A 10 -1.43 -3.55 -6.70
C LEU A 10 -1.14 -2.15 -7.23
N PHE A 11 -0.51 -1.31 -6.40
CA PHE A 11 0.02 -0.03 -6.82
C PHE A 11 1.49 -0.14 -7.21
N VAL A 12 1.87 0.45 -8.35
CA VAL A 12 3.22 0.31 -8.92
C VAL A 12 4.00 1.62 -8.86
N CYS A 13 4.95 1.70 -7.92
CA CYS A 13 6.00 2.71 -7.76
C CYS A 13 6.93 2.25 -6.63
N ASN A 14 8.07 2.92 -6.39
CA ASN A 14 9.07 2.40 -5.45
C ASN A 14 8.85 2.85 -4.00
N ILE A 15 8.92 4.16 -3.70
CA ILE A 15 8.91 4.64 -2.30
C ILE A 15 7.96 5.82 -2.04
N CYS A 16 7.36 6.41 -3.08
CA CYS A 16 6.53 7.61 -2.94
C CYS A 16 5.04 7.34 -3.19
N ARG A 17 4.65 7.07 -4.43
CA ARG A 17 3.22 7.09 -4.84
C ARG A 17 2.47 5.83 -4.42
N SER A 18 3.08 4.66 -4.59
CA SER A 18 2.42 3.39 -4.34
C SER A 18 2.26 3.06 -2.84
N PRO A 19 3.20 3.38 -1.92
CA PRO A 19 2.95 3.17 -0.49
C PRO A 19 1.88 4.12 0.05
N ILE A 20 1.80 5.34 -0.49
CA ILE A 20 0.73 6.30 -0.17
C ILE A 20 -0.63 5.72 -0.63
N ALA A 21 -0.72 5.27 -1.87
CA ALA A 21 -1.96 4.71 -2.41
C ALA A 21 -2.40 3.45 -1.66
N GLU A 22 -1.47 2.56 -1.30
CA GLU A 22 -1.73 1.39 -0.45
C GLU A 22 -2.36 1.79 0.89
N ALA A 23 -1.75 2.74 1.60
CA ALA A 23 -2.21 3.18 2.91
C ALA A 23 -3.55 3.92 2.85
N VAL A 24 -3.76 4.78 1.85
CA VAL A 24 -5.05 5.46 1.63
C VAL A 24 -6.16 4.46 1.30
N PHE A 25 -5.90 3.52 0.39
CA PHE A 25 -6.89 2.52 -0.01
C PHE A 25 -7.22 1.57 1.15
N ARG A 26 -6.20 1.13 1.91
CA ARG A 26 -6.40 0.32 3.12
C ARG A 26 -7.31 1.04 4.12
N LYS A 27 -7.06 2.33 4.38
CA LYS A 27 -7.93 3.13 5.24
C LYS A 27 -9.36 3.18 4.71
N LEU A 28 -9.54 3.44 3.41
CA LEU A 28 -10.86 3.54 2.79
C LEU A 28 -11.69 2.26 2.95
N VAL A 29 -11.10 1.08 2.69
CA VAL A 29 -11.82 -0.20 2.82
C VAL A 29 -12.08 -0.57 4.28
N THR A 30 -11.21 -0.16 5.21
CA THR A 30 -11.42 -0.30 6.65
C THR A 30 -12.57 0.60 7.13
N ASP A 31 -12.58 1.87 6.74
CA ASP A 31 -13.65 2.82 7.10
C ASP A 31 -15.03 2.35 6.59
N GLN A 32 -15.05 1.60 5.49
CA GLN A 32 -16.27 1.01 4.90
C GLN A 32 -16.62 -0.39 5.43
N ASN A 33 -15.85 -0.95 6.38
CA ASN A 33 -16.03 -2.30 6.92
C ASN A 33 -15.99 -3.42 5.88
N ILE A 34 -15.24 -3.24 4.79
CA ILE A 34 -15.08 -4.24 3.71
C ILE A 34 -13.64 -4.71 3.56
N SER A 35 -12.75 -4.41 4.51
CA SER A 35 -11.32 -4.76 4.43
C SER A 35 -11.07 -6.26 4.28
N GLU A 36 -11.94 -7.11 4.81
CA GLU A 36 -11.82 -8.58 4.67
C GLU A 36 -11.98 -9.07 3.23
N ASN A 37 -12.61 -8.26 2.36
CA ASN A 37 -12.81 -8.57 0.95
C ASN A 37 -11.63 -8.14 0.07
N TRP A 38 -10.62 -7.47 0.64
CA TRP A 38 -9.54 -6.86 -0.12
C TRP A 38 -8.17 -7.31 0.37
N ARG A 39 -7.31 -7.69 -0.58
CA ARG A 39 -5.87 -7.81 -0.36
C ARG A 39 -5.19 -6.62 -1.03
N VAL A 40 -4.66 -5.71 -0.22
CA VAL A 40 -4.04 -4.45 -0.68
C VAL A 40 -2.53 -4.55 -0.54
N ASP A 41 -1.82 -4.26 -1.63
CA ASP A 41 -0.37 -4.43 -1.70
C ASP A 41 0.25 -3.38 -2.63
N SER A 42 1.54 -3.13 -2.49
CA SER A 42 2.31 -2.32 -3.42
C SER A 42 3.66 -2.95 -3.72
N ALA A 43 4.17 -2.69 -4.93
CA ALA A 43 5.45 -3.18 -5.38
C ALA A 43 6.07 -2.25 -6.43
N ALA A 44 7.38 -2.36 -6.61
CA ALA A 44 8.13 -1.63 -7.63
C ALA A 44 8.35 -2.49 -8.87
N THR A 45 8.41 -1.86 -10.04
CA THR A 45 8.90 -2.52 -11.26
C THR A 45 10.41 -2.71 -11.26
N SER A 46 11.13 -1.81 -10.60
CA SER A 46 12.59 -1.83 -10.47
C SER A 46 13.04 -2.26 -9.07
N GLY A 47 14.20 -2.91 -8.97
CA GLY A 47 14.80 -3.29 -7.69
C GLY A 47 15.55 -2.18 -6.93
N TYR A 48 15.57 -0.94 -7.43
CA TYR A 48 16.45 0.12 -6.91
C TYR A 48 16.32 0.46 -5.42
N GLU A 49 15.13 0.29 -4.84
CA GLU A 49 14.87 0.69 -3.45
C GLU A 49 14.39 -0.50 -2.60
N ILE A 50 14.65 -1.74 -3.04
CA ILE A 50 14.26 -2.93 -2.28
C ILE A 50 14.82 -2.83 -0.85
N GLY A 51 13.95 -3.04 0.14
CA GLY A 51 14.30 -2.96 1.56
C GLY A 51 14.22 -1.54 2.15
N ASN A 52 14.09 -0.51 1.33
CA ASN A 52 13.97 0.86 1.84
C ASN A 52 12.55 1.16 2.33
N PRO A 53 12.41 2.01 3.36
CA PRO A 53 11.12 2.50 3.79
C PRO A 53 10.55 3.52 2.77
N PRO A 54 9.26 3.88 2.88
CA PRO A 54 8.68 4.98 2.11
C PRO A 54 9.47 6.27 2.28
N ASP A 55 9.53 7.08 1.22
CA ASP A 55 10.20 8.38 1.23
C ASP A 55 9.66 9.25 2.39
N TYR A 56 10.57 9.91 3.09
CA TYR A 56 10.23 10.71 4.28
C TYR A 56 9.22 11.84 3.98
N ARG A 57 9.19 12.38 2.76
CA ARG A 57 8.20 13.39 2.34
C ARG A 57 6.82 12.78 2.26
N GLY A 58 6.73 11.55 1.74
CA GLY A 58 5.50 10.75 1.75
C GLY A 58 5.05 10.46 3.18
N GLN A 59 5.95 10.00 4.04
CA GLN A 59 5.65 9.77 5.46
C GLN A 59 5.14 11.04 6.17
N SER A 60 5.78 12.18 5.91
CA SER A 60 5.38 13.47 6.49
C SER A 60 3.99 13.90 6.01
N CYS A 61 3.67 13.70 4.74
CA CYS A 61 2.34 13.93 4.19
C CYS A 61 1.30 13.06 4.91
N MET A 62 1.56 11.75 5.02
CA MET A 62 0.63 10.81 5.64
C MET A 62 0.39 11.09 7.13
N LYS A 63 1.43 11.51 7.86
CA LYS A 63 1.30 11.96 9.25
C LYS A 63 0.39 13.19 9.37
N ARG A 64 0.50 14.17 8.46
CA ARG A 64 -0.39 15.35 8.45
C ARG A 64 -1.85 15.00 8.21
N HIS A 65 -2.11 13.93 7.45
CA HIS A 65 -3.47 13.44 7.18
C HIS A 65 -3.96 12.38 8.19
N GLY A 66 -3.16 12.04 9.21
CA GLY A 66 -3.53 11.04 10.21
C GLY A 66 -3.67 9.62 9.65
N ILE A 67 -3.01 9.32 8.52
CA ILE A 67 -3.07 8.01 7.88
C ILE A 67 -1.80 7.22 8.21
N PRO A 68 -1.89 6.07 8.90
CA PRO A 68 -0.72 5.24 9.18
C PRO A 68 -0.18 4.64 7.87
N MET A 69 1.13 4.79 7.65
CA MET A 69 1.82 4.21 6.50
C MET A 69 3.06 3.46 7.00
N SER A 70 3.04 2.14 6.81
CA SER A 70 4.17 1.25 7.05
C SER A 70 4.29 0.34 5.84
N HIS A 71 5.43 0.38 5.17
CA HIS A 71 5.71 -0.38 3.96
C HIS A 71 7.22 -0.63 3.90
N VAL A 72 7.62 -1.70 3.23
CA VAL A 72 9.02 -1.97 2.88
C VAL A 72 9.05 -2.22 1.39
N ALA A 73 9.80 -1.41 0.66
CA ALA A 73 9.78 -1.51 -0.80
C ALA A 73 10.26 -2.89 -1.23
N ARG A 74 9.51 -3.48 -2.17
CA ARG A 74 9.82 -4.78 -2.77
C ARG A 74 9.59 -4.68 -4.27
N GLN A 75 10.40 -5.39 -5.04
CA GLN A 75 10.13 -5.54 -6.47
C GLN A 75 8.97 -6.53 -6.67
N ARG A 76 8.16 -6.29 -7.70
CA ARG A 76 7.17 -7.26 -8.15
C ARG A 76 7.92 -8.55 -8.51
N PHE A 77 7.58 -9.65 -7.84
CA PHE A 77 7.97 -10.98 -8.30
C PHE A 77 7.31 -11.21 -9.67
N GLU A 78 8.08 -11.72 -10.63
CA GLU A 78 7.52 -12.37 -11.81
C GLU A 78 6.57 -13.50 -11.40
#